data_AF-A0A7X5FRM8-F1
#
_entry.id   AF-A0A7X5FRM8-F1
#
_cell.length_a   1.000
_cell.length_b   1.000
_cell.length_c   1.000
_cell.angle_alpha   90.00
_cell.angle_beta   90.00
_cell.angle_gamma   90.00
#
_symmetry.space_group_name_H-M   'P 1'
#
loop_
_entity.id
_entity.type
_entity.pdbx_description
1 polymer ?
#
loop_
_entity_poly.entity_id
_entity_poly.type
_entity_poly.pdbx_seq_one_letter_code
_entity_poly.pdbx_strand_id
1 'polypeptide(L)' 'MGKKVQAFKNIGGQIGGQISDTQQAILNLIFENNKITRKKIAESLEINKLAIQKNLNKFKQLGLIERMGSDYGGYGQVGQ' A
#
# COMPACT_ATOMS: atom_id res chain seq x y z
N MET A 1 22.48 7.19 -0.06
CA MET A 1 21.27 6.45 0.40
C MET A 1 20.18 7.36 1.00
N GLY A 2 20.08 8.66 0.64
CA GLY A 2 19.36 9.65 1.48
C GLY A 2 18.12 10.35 0.90
N LYS A 3 17.64 10.03 -0.31
CA LYS A 3 16.60 10.85 -0.97
C LYS A 3 15.16 10.31 -0.90
N LYS A 4 14.95 9.01 -0.70
CA LYS A 4 13.58 8.42 -0.72
C LYS A 4 12.80 8.62 0.59
N VAL A 5 13.47 8.65 1.74
CA VAL A 5 12.81 8.77 3.07
C VAL A 5 12.21 10.17 3.31
N GLN A 6 12.77 11.23 2.71
CA GLN A 6 12.32 12.61 2.95
C GLN A 6 11.02 12.98 2.22
N ALA A 7 10.67 12.29 1.13
CA ALA A 7 9.41 12.52 0.41
C ALA A 7 8.19 12.14 1.28
N PHE A 8 8.27 11.02 2.01
CA PHE A 8 7.19 10.55 2.89
C PHE A 8 7.00 11.41 4.13
N LYS A 9 8.09 11.99 4.67
CA LYS A 9 8.05 12.86 5.85
C LYS A 9 7.24 14.14 5.59
N ASN A 10 7.24 14.64 4.35
CA ASN A 10 6.47 15.83 3.95
C ASN A 10 5.02 15.52 3.55
N ILE A 11 4.75 14.32 3.03
CA ILE A 11 3.37 13.86 2.79
C ILE A 11 2.59 13.88 4.11
N GLY A 12 3.21 13.48 5.23
CA GLY A 12 2.65 13.58 6.60
C GLY A 12 1.97 14.91 6.96
N GLY A 13 2.43 16.02 6.38
CA GLY A 13 1.85 17.36 6.57
C GLY A 13 0.57 17.61 5.76
N GLN A 14 0.41 17.00 4.59
CA GLN A 14 -0.79 17.13 3.75
C GLN A 14 -1.92 16.15 4.15
N ILE A 15 -1.61 15.09 4.90
CA ILE A 15 -2.58 14.07 5.35
C ILE A 15 -3.22 14.33 6.72
N GLY A 16 -2.90 15.46 7.35
CA GLY A 16 -3.43 15.80 8.68
C GLY A 16 -3.01 14.85 9.79
N GLY A 17 -1.96 14.05 9.57
CA GLY A 17 -1.50 13.05 10.53
C GLY A 17 -0.29 12.29 10.01
N GLN A 18 0.65 12.06 10.92
CA GLN A 18 1.86 11.28 10.71
C GLN A 18 1.54 9.93 10.03
N ILE A 19 2.26 9.61 8.95
CA ILE A 19 2.21 8.27 8.32
C ILE A 19 2.73 7.27 9.35
N SER A 20 1.99 6.18 9.57
CA SER A 20 2.47 5.09 10.42
C SER A 20 3.54 4.26 9.72
N ASP A 21 4.38 3.56 10.49
CA ASP A 21 5.42 2.69 9.93
C ASP A 21 4.85 1.66 8.95
N THR A 22 3.66 1.12 9.24
CA THR A 22 2.94 0.21 8.34
C THR A 22 2.57 0.89 7.02
N GLN A 23 2.05 2.12 7.05
CA GLN A 23 1.70 2.85 5.83
C GLN A 23 2.94 3.15 5.00
N GLN A 24 4.05 3.52 5.65
CA GLN A 24 5.32 3.74 4.98
C GLN A 24 5.85 2.45 4.35
N ALA A 25 5.76 1.31 5.04
CA ALA A 25 6.15 0.01 4.52
C ALA A 25 5.30 -0.40 3.30
N ILE A 26 3.97 -0.21 3.35
CA ILE A 26 3.08 -0.48 2.21
C ILE A 26 3.48 0.39 1.01
N LEU A 27 3.72 1.68 1.21
CA LEU A 27 4.14 2.58 0.13
C LEU A 27 5.48 2.13 -0.45
N ASN A 28 6.46 1.82 0.38
CA ASN A 28 7.77 1.33 -0.08
C ASN A 28 7.62 0.10 -0.98
N LEU A 29 6.82 -0.89 -0.58
CA LEU A 29 6.58 -2.09 -1.39
C LEU A 29 5.93 -1.78 -2.75
N ILE A 30 5.00 -0.82 -2.78
CA ILE A 30 4.37 -0.36 -4.03
C ILE A 30 5.37 0.38 -4.93
N PHE A 31 6.25 1.20 -4.34
CA PHE A 31 7.29 1.91 -5.09
C PHE A 31 8.39 1.00 -5.61
N GLU A 32 8.74 -0.04 -4.86
CA GLU A 32 9.71 -1.06 -5.29
C GLU A 32 9.11 -1.97 -6.37
N ASN A 33 7.83 -2.29 -6.28
CA ASN A 33 7.11 -3.10 -7.25
C ASN A 33 5.70 -2.54 -7.49
N ASN A 34 5.55 -1.72 -8.53
CA ASN A 34 4.26 -1.13 -8.89
C ASN A 34 3.20 -2.14 -9.38
N LYS A 35 3.59 -3.41 -9.60
CA LYS A 35 2.70 -4.54 -9.92
C LYS A 35 2.45 -5.45 -8.72
N ILE A 36 2.91 -5.08 -7.51
CA ILE A 36 2.68 -5.87 -6.32
C ILE A 36 1.17 -6.03 -6.07
N THR A 37 0.75 -7.22 -5.67
CA THR A 37 -0.66 -7.49 -5.37
C THR A 37 -0.93 -7.24 -3.89
N ARG A 38 -2.19 -6.93 -3.56
CA ARG A 38 -2.62 -6.81 -2.16
C ARG A 38 -2.32 -8.04 -1.32
N LYS A 39 -2.44 -9.23 -1.91
CA LYS A 39 -2.09 -10.50 -1.27
C LYS A 39 -0.61 -10.51 -0.88
N LYS A 40 0.30 -10.15 -1.80
CA LYS A 40 1.73 -10.09 -1.52
C LYS A 40 2.07 -9.05 -0.45
N ILE A 41 1.43 -7.88 -0.46
CA ILE A 41 1.62 -6.88 0.61
C ILE A 41 1.18 -7.45 1.97
N ALA A 42 0.04 -8.16 2.01
CA ALA A 42 -0.49 -8.79 3.22
C ALA A 42 0.47 -9.83 3.77
N GLU A 43 1.02 -10.67 2.90
CA GLU A 43 1.99 -11.70 3.24
C GLU A 43 3.32 -11.09 3.69
N SER A 44 3.84 -10.08 2.99
CA SER A 44 5.13 -9.45 3.31
C SER A 44 5.12 -8.64 4.60
N LEU A 45 3.98 -8.08 5.00
CA LEU A 45 3.85 -7.23 6.18
C LEU A 45 3.05 -7.90 7.32
N GLU A 46 2.59 -9.13 7.12
CA GLU A 46 1.75 -9.89 8.07
C GLU A 46 0.52 -9.11 8.57
N ILE A 47 -0.07 -8.30 7.69
CA ILE A 47 -1.23 -7.46 7.99
C ILE A 47 -2.48 -7.93 7.24
N ASN A 48 -3.64 -7.67 7.84
CA ASN A 48 -4.92 -8.03 7.25
C ASN A 48 -5.15 -7.30 5.91
N LYS A 49 -5.66 -8.02 4.91
CA LYS A 49 -6.09 -7.48 3.60
C LYS A 49 -7.01 -6.27 3.73
N LEU A 50 -7.89 -6.24 4.74
CA LEU A 50 -8.79 -5.13 5.00
C LEU A 50 -8.04 -3.86 5.43
N ALA A 51 -6.98 -4.01 6.24
CA ALA A 51 -6.11 -2.91 6.65
C ALA A 51 -5.34 -2.35 5.45
N ILE A 52 -4.84 -3.23 4.57
CA ILE A 52 -4.21 -2.83 3.31
C ILE A 52 -5.20 -2.07 2.44
N GLN A 53 -6.40 -2.61 2.23
CA GLN A 53 -7.42 -1.96 1.41
C GLN A 53 -7.76 -0.56 1.92
N LYS A 54 -7.90 -0.37 3.24
CA LYS A 54 -8.11 0.95 3.85
C LYS A 54 -6.96 1.92 3.55
N ASN A 55 -5.72 1.48 3.75
CA ASN A 55 -4.53 2.30 3.47
C ASN A 55 -4.41 2.67 1.98
N LEU A 56 -4.67 1.73 1.08
CA LEU A 56 -4.63 1.98 -0.38
C LEU A 56 -5.70 2.98 -0.82
N ASN A 57 -6.91 2.88 -0.27
CA ASN A 57 -7.96 3.85 -0.56
C ASN A 57 -7.56 5.24 -0.08
N LYS A 58 -6.96 5.34 1.11
CA LYS A 58 -6.40 6.60 1.62
C LYS A 58 -5.33 7.13 0.67
N PHE A 59 -4.36 6.32 0.26
CA PHE A 59 -3.31 6.73 -0.67
C PHE A 59 -3.85 7.21 -2.03
N LYS A 60 -4.89 6.56 -2.56
CA LYS A 60 -5.58 7.02 -3.78
C LYS A 60 -6.25 8.38 -3.60
N GLN A 61 -6.99 8.56 -2.52
CA GLN A 61 -7.65 9.84 -2.20
C GLN A 61 -6.66 10.99 -2.08
N LEU A 62 -5.42 10.68 -1.68
CA LEU A 62 -4.34 11.63 -1.51
C LEU A 62 -3.49 11.82 -2.79
N GLY A 63 -3.81 11.11 -3.87
CA GLY A 63 -3.03 11.16 -5.11
C GLY A 63 -1.63 10.52 -4.99
N LEU A 64 -1.36 9.72 -3.96
CA LEU A 64 -0.05 9.06 -3.77
C LEU A 64 0.12 7.84 -4.68
N ILE A 65 -1.00 7.19 -5.03
CA ILE A 65 -1.03 6.06 -5.98
C ILE A 65 -2.25 6.23 -6.89
N GLU A 66 -2.06 6.03 -8.19
CA GLU A 66 -3.16 6.15 -9.17
C GLU A 66 -3.79 4.79 -9.47
N ARG A 67 -2.98 3.73 -9.59
CA ARG A 67 -3.44 2.38 -9.91
C ARG A 67 -2.64 1.33 -9.16
N MET A 68 -3.34 0.57 -8.33
CA MET A 68 -2.84 -0.66 -7.72
C MET A 68 -3.79 -1.76 -8.20
N GLY A 69 -3.23 -2.82 -8.79
CA GLY A 69 -3.95 -3.79 -9.63
C GLY A 69 -5.30 -4.25 -9.07
N SER A 70 -6.26 -4.46 -9.97
CA SER A 70 -7.61 -4.93 -9.64
C SER A 70 -7.55 -6.22 -8.82
N ASP A 71 -8.39 -6.35 -7.78
CA ASP A 71 -8.39 -7.50 -6.87
C ASP A 71 -8.76 -8.85 -7.50
N TYR A 72 -9.00 -8.86 -8.81
CA TYR A 72 -9.55 -10.01 -9.54
C TYR A 72 -8.48 -11.03 -9.94
N GLY A 73 -7.48 -11.24 -9.08
CA GLY A 73 -6.70 -12.50 -9.07
C GLY A 73 -7.49 -13.61 -8.37
N GLY A 74 -8.77 -13.76 -8.73
CA GLY A 74 -9.67 -14.75 -8.17
C GLY A 74 -9.18 -16.15 -8.52
N TYR A 75 -8.37 -16.74 -7.65
CA TYR A 75 -8.41 -18.18 -7.46
C TYR A 75 -9.39 -18.43 -6.33
N GLY A 76 -10.68 -18.31 -6.66
CA GLY A 76 -11.67 -19.11 -5.97
C GLY A 76 -11.33 -20.54 -6.30
N GLN A 77 -10.84 -21.28 -5.30
CA GLN A 77 -10.83 -22.73 -5.36
C GLN A 77 -12.30 -23.14 -5.44
N VAL A 78 -12.82 -23.29 -6.66
CA VAL A 78 -14.08 -23.99 -6.90
C VAL A 78 -13.90 -25.40 -6.36
N GLY A 79 -14.86 -25.79 -5.53
CA GLY A 79 -14.83 -27.00 -4.70
C GLY A 79 -14.59 -28.28 -5.49
N GLN A 80 -14.11 -29.27 -4.73
CA GLN A 80 -14.08 -30.67 -5.13
C GLN A 80 -15.49 -31.22 -5.32
#